data_AF-A0A9W8YV34-F1
#
_entry.id   AF-A0A9W8YV34-F1
#
_cell.length_a   1.000
_cell.length_b   1.000
_cell.length_c   1.000
_cell.angle_alpha   90.00
_cell.angle_beta   90.00
_cell.angle_gamma   90.00
#
_symmetry.space_group_name_H-M   'P 1'
#
loop_
_entity.id
_entity.type
_entity.pdbx_description
1 polymer ?
#
loop_
_entity_poly.entity_id
_entity_poly.type
_entity_poly.pdbx_seq_one_letter_code
_entity_poly.pdbx_strand_id
1 'polypeptide(L)'
;MSIAWDMQRRDQTSLGVTSIIGAISWRSRLSKAYDRWKVDFDQYCDNAAVGGDIPLTVEWKVFAAAYRAVYHAAQALLHMEFLDLQIYAGARHILGRPVQQQDYVRSSRIVKKWATKERERAAVASWHAASLIYEIAALKERDQDSLSERRRLFTTTYTNLFHVPWCLYLATLTAWAFHHARPLRQSHEAATRAHLDILQNFSEDEDDSSDEIVWDAQREMEALVKEMASYNGVKDASSRTLSGQGRKGTHGLVWVVADLLSTVRWGIVHAGVSVLRGLVPTRLINQYEDS
;
A
#
# COMPACT_ATOMS: atom_id res chain seq x y z
N MET A 1 22.01 10.18 2.67
CA MET A 1 21.25 10.89 3.73
C MET A 1 19.89 11.30 3.15
N SER A 2 18.77 10.96 3.80
CA SER A 2 17.43 11.36 3.32
C SER A 2 17.16 12.82 3.67
N ILE A 3 16.89 13.66 2.68
CA ILE A 3 16.53 15.08 2.86
C ILE A 3 15.27 15.19 3.73
N ALA A 4 14.27 14.34 3.49
CA ALA A 4 13.04 14.33 4.29
C ALA A 4 13.31 14.01 5.76
N TRP A 5 14.23 13.09 6.05
CA TRP A 5 14.62 12.77 7.42
C TRP A 5 15.35 13.95 8.10
N ASP A 6 16.27 14.61 7.39
CA ASP A 6 16.98 15.76 7.96
C ASP A 6 16.01 16.93 8.21
N MET A 7 15.08 17.19 7.28
CA MET A 7 14.05 18.21 7.45
C MET A 7 13.10 17.89 8.61
N GLN A 8 12.69 16.62 8.75
CA GLN A 8 11.88 16.16 9.88
C GLN A 8 12.60 16.31 11.22
N ARG A 9 13.90 15.96 11.26
CA ARG A 9 14.73 16.14 12.45
C ARG A 9 14.84 17.62 12.83
N ARG A 10 15.11 18.49 11.85
CA ARG A 10 15.18 19.96 12.08
C ARG A 10 13.88 20.50 12.64
N ASP A 11 12.74 20.08 12.09
CA ASP A 11 11.40 20.49 12.53
C ASP A 11 11.09 20.03 13.97
N GLN A 12 11.61 18.88 14.39
CA GLN A 12 11.49 18.40 15.77
C GLN A 12 12.41 19.12 16.76
N THR A 13 13.55 19.66 16.28
CA THR A 13 14.56 20.34 17.12
C THR A 13 14.46 21.87 17.08
N SER A 14 13.68 22.45 16.15
CA SER A 14 13.49 23.89 16.08
C SER A 14 12.58 24.34 17.22
N LEU A 15 13.02 25.32 18.01
CA LEU A 15 12.27 25.89 19.15
C LEU A 15 11.08 26.78 18.68
N GLY A 16 10.32 26.36 17.67
CA GLY A 16 9.13 27.06 17.19
C GLY A 16 9.37 28.20 16.19
N VAL A 17 10.61 28.51 15.82
CA VAL A 17 10.96 29.58 14.84
C VAL A 17 10.46 29.27 13.42
N THR A 18 10.17 28.00 13.10
CA THR A 18 9.60 27.58 11.80
C THR A 18 8.08 27.79 11.70
N SER A 19 7.40 28.11 12.81
CA SER A 19 5.96 28.42 12.85
C SER A 19 5.66 29.90 12.54
N ILE A 20 6.51 30.58 11.75
CA ILE A 20 6.16 31.90 11.21
C ILE A 20 5.01 31.70 10.21
N ILE A 21 3.90 32.38 10.50
CA ILE A 21 2.67 32.40 9.71
C ILE A 21 3.01 32.61 8.22
N GLY A 22 2.71 31.62 7.37
CA GLY A 22 2.90 31.69 5.92
C GLY A 22 4.05 30.87 5.33
N ALA A 23 4.91 30.22 6.13
CA ALA A 23 5.94 29.34 5.60
C ALA A 23 5.35 28.04 5.01
N ILE A 24 5.58 27.80 3.71
CA ILE A 24 5.21 26.53 3.04
C ILE A 24 5.95 25.38 3.75
N SER A 25 5.20 24.42 4.29
CA SER A 25 5.76 23.20 4.90
C SER A 25 6.78 22.55 3.95
N TRP A 26 7.93 22.14 4.48
CA TRP A 26 8.96 21.46 3.69
C TRP A 26 8.42 20.22 2.97
N ARG A 27 7.42 19.54 3.57
CA ARG A 27 6.68 18.43 2.95
C ARG A 27 5.91 18.87 1.71
N SER A 28 5.20 19.99 1.80
CA SER A 28 4.48 20.57 0.65
C SER A 28 5.45 20.99 -0.45
N ARG A 29 6.61 21.55 -0.10
CA ARG A 29 7.65 21.91 -1.08
C ARG A 29 8.24 20.67 -1.78
N LEU A 30 8.57 19.62 -1.02
CA LEU A 30 9.07 18.36 -1.60
C LEU A 30 8.00 17.65 -2.43
N SER A 31 6.76 17.58 -1.96
CA SER A 31 5.64 16.98 -2.70
C SER A 31 5.44 17.66 -4.06
N LYS A 32 5.44 19.00 -4.10
CA LYS A 32 5.39 19.75 -5.38
C LYS A 32 6.59 19.49 -6.30
N ALA A 33 7.77 19.27 -5.73
CA ALA A 33 8.95 18.92 -6.51
C ALA A 33 8.81 17.51 -7.13
N TYR A 34 8.28 16.55 -6.37
CA TYR A 34 7.96 15.22 -6.89
C TYR A 34 6.90 15.27 -7.99
N ASP A 35 5.88 16.12 -7.85
CA ASP A 35 4.85 16.28 -8.89
C ASP A 35 5.42 16.83 -10.19
N ARG A 36 6.27 17.87 -10.11
CA ARG A 36 6.96 18.41 -11.30
C ARG A 36 7.87 17.37 -11.95
N TRP A 37 8.67 16.68 -11.14
CA TRP A 37 9.53 15.61 -11.64
C TRP A 37 8.73 14.51 -12.35
N LYS A 38 7.58 14.09 -11.77
CA LYS A 38 6.71 13.10 -12.42
C LYS A 38 6.22 13.58 -13.77
N VAL A 39 5.70 14.81 -13.85
CA VAL A 39 5.17 15.37 -15.10
C VAL A 39 6.25 15.42 -16.18
N ASP A 40 7.43 15.94 -15.86
CA ASP A 40 8.55 16.04 -16.80
C ASP A 40 9.04 14.64 -17.24
N PHE A 41 9.10 13.69 -16.30
CA PHE A 41 9.53 12.32 -16.56
C PHE A 41 8.53 11.53 -17.41
N ASP A 42 7.23 11.68 -17.13
CA ASP A 42 6.16 11.06 -17.92
C ASP A 42 6.20 11.58 -19.36
N GLN A 43 6.32 12.90 -19.56
CA GLN A 43 6.48 13.50 -20.89
C GLN A 43 7.73 12.99 -21.62
N TYR A 44 8.85 12.85 -20.91
CA TYR A 44 10.07 12.30 -21.49
C TYR A 44 9.88 10.85 -21.97
N CYS A 45 9.25 10.00 -21.16
CA CYS A 45 9.00 8.60 -21.53
C CYS A 45 8.00 8.50 -22.71
N ASP A 46 6.97 9.33 -22.72
CA ASP A 46 5.98 9.38 -23.80
C ASP A 46 6.67 9.80 -25.12
N ASN A 47 7.49 10.86 -25.09
CA ASN A 47 8.25 11.30 -26.26
C ASN A 47 9.25 10.25 -26.76
N ALA A 48 9.92 9.54 -25.84
CA ALA A 48 10.87 8.49 -26.20
C ALA A 48 10.19 7.23 -26.77
N ALA A 49 8.93 6.99 -26.41
CA ALA A 49 8.12 5.92 -26.99
C ALA A 49 7.57 6.28 -28.38
N VAL A 50 7.34 7.56 -28.67
CA VAL A 50 6.86 8.05 -29.97
C VAL A 50 8.00 8.00 -31.00
N GLY A 51 8.11 6.87 -31.71
CA GLY A 51 9.09 6.66 -32.78
C GLY A 51 9.97 5.43 -32.62
N GLY A 52 9.82 4.69 -31.51
CA GLY A 52 10.46 3.40 -31.33
C GLY A 52 9.68 2.24 -31.95
N ASP A 53 10.39 1.20 -32.38
CA ASP A 53 9.77 -0.10 -32.69
C ASP A 53 9.11 -0.69 -31.44
N ILE A 54 8.17 -1.62 -31.63
CA ILE A 54 7.37 -2.23 -30.55
C ILE A 54 8.22 -2.62 -29.33
N PRO A 55 9.36 -3.34 -29.44
CA PRO A 55 10.17 -3.71 -28.27
C PRO A 55 10.70 -2.51 -27.47
N LEU A 56 11.10 -1.43 -28.14
CA LEU A 56 11.58 -0.22 -27.48
C LEU A 56 10.45 0.50 -26.75
N THR A 57 9.24 0.53 -27.33
CA THR A 57 8.07 1.10 -26.65
C THR A 57 7.70 0.33 -25.37
N VAL A 58 7.91 -0.99 -25.36
CA VAL A 58 7.69 -1.85 -24.18
C VAL A 58 8.68 -1.49 -23.08
N GLU A 59 9.96 -1.39 -23.42
CA GLU A 59 11.00 -1.03 -22.46
C GLU A 59 10.73 0.33 -21.81
N TRP A 60 10.34 1.33 -22.61
CA TRP A 60 9.95 2.64 -22.08
C TRP A 60 8.73 2.59 -21.17
N LYS A 61 7.73 1.74 -21.46
CA LYS A 61 6.57 1.54 -20.57
C LYS A 61 6.96 0.86 -19.25
N VAL A 62 7.84 -0.15 -19.28
CA VAL A 62 8.40 -0.77 -18.05
C VAL A 62 9.12 0.28 -17.23
N PHE A 63 9.99 1.03 -17.89
CA PHE A 63 10.78 2.08 -17.27
C PHE A 63 9.88 3.14 -16.63
N ALA A 64 8.86 3.62 -17.35
CA ALA A 64 7.88 4.56 -16.83
C ALA A 64 7.14 4.01 -15.59
N ALA A 65 6.61 2.78 -15.67
CA ALA A 65 5.88 2.16 -14.56
C ALA A 65 6.76 1.99 -13.30
N ALA A 66 8.02 1.58 -13.48
CA ALA A 66 8.94 1.39 -12.38
C ALA A 66 9.29 2.68 -11.65
N TYR A 67 9.37 3.80 -12.35
CA TYR A 67 9.68 5.11 -11.75
C TYR A 67 8.42 5.83 -11.24
N ARG A 68 7.24 5.54 -11.79
CA ARG A 68 5.96 5.90 -11.15
C ARG A 68 5.79 5.22 -9.80
N ALA A 69 6.25 3.97 -9.66
CA ALA A 69 6.29 3.31 -8.34
C ALA A 69 7.17 4.08 -7.34
N VAL A 70 8.32 4.60 -7.79
CA VAL A 70 9.18 5.45 -6.94
C VAL A 70 8.48 6.76 -6.58
N TYR A 71 7.82 7.42 -7.54
CA TYR A 71 7.03 8.64 -7.28
C TYR A 71 6.00 8.41 -6.17
N HIS A 72 5.15 7.39 -6.33
CA HIS A 72 4.09 7.11 -5.39
C HIS A 72 4.63 6.71 -4.01
N ALA A 73 5.70 5.90 -3.97
CA ALA A 73 6.36 5.54 -2.71
C ALA A 73 6.97 6.77 -2.01
N ALA A 74 7.61 7.67 -2.76
CA ALA A 74 8.21 8.90 -2.22
C ALA A 74 7.13 9.84 -1.66
N GLN A 75 6.03 10.02 -2.38
CA GLN A 75 4.88 10.79 -1.90
C GLN A 75 4.29 10.14 -0.64
N ALA A 76 4.04 8.83 -0.63
CA ALA A 76 3.55 8.12 0.54
C ALA A 76 4.46 8.34 1.76
N LEU A 77 5.79 8.19 1.60
CA LEU A 77 6.80 8.40 2.64
C LEU A 77 6.81 9.80 3.25
N LEU A 78 6.41 10.86 2.53
CA LEU A 78 6.28 12.20 3.13
C LEU A 78 5.15 12.28 4.16
N HIS A 79 4.17 11.38 4.04
CA HIS A 79 2.91 11.39 4.74
C HIS A 79 2.74 10.19 5.71
N MET A 80 3.75 9.34 5.89
CA MET A 80 3.71 8.25 6.86
C MET A 80 5.07 7.97 7.49
N GLU A 81 5.08 7.32 8.66
CA GLU A 81 6.30 6.92 9.37
C GLU A 81 6.58 5.43 9.11
N PHE A 82 7.34 5.14 8.05
CA PHE A 82 7.46 3.77 7.53
C PHE A 82 7.99 2.75 8.54
N LEU A 83 8.99 3.13 9.32
CA LEU A 83 9.58 2.23 10.33
C LEU A 83 8.55 1.86 11.42
N ASP A 84 7.73 2.83 11.85
CA ASP A 84 6.66 2.58 12.82
C ASP A 84 5.58 1.67 12.23
N LEU A 85 5.27 1.79 10.92
CA LEU A 85 4.36 0.88 10.23
C LEU A 85 4.92 -0.56 10.19
N GLN A 86 6.21 -0.73 9.89
CA GLN A 86 6.85 -2.05 9.89
C GLN A 86 6.82 -2.68 11.29
N ILE A 87 7.16 -1.92 12.33
CA ILE A 87 7.11 -2.39 13.73
C ILE A 87 5.67 -2.76 14.12
N TYR A 88 4.71 -1.90 13.79
CA TYR A 88 3.29 -2.15 14.09
C TYR A 88 2.74 -3.39 13.37
N ALA A 89 3.24 -3.67 12.17
CA ALA A 89 2.94 -4.88 11.40
C ALA A 89 3.64 -6.15 11.93
N GLY A 90 4.50 -6.05 12.95
CA GLY A 90 5.17 -7.20 13.55
C GLY A 90 6.56 -7.51 12.99
N ALA A 91 7.24 -6.54 12.36
CA ALA A 91 8.64 -6.71 11.99
C ALA A 91 9.51 -7.04 13.21
N ARG A 92 10.29 -8.13 13.13
CA ARG A 92 11.16 -8.58 14.23
C ARG A 92 12.48 -7.81 14.30
N HIS A 93 12.92 -7.25 13.18
CA HIS A 93 14.17 -6.50 13.08
C HIS A 93 13.97 -5.24 12.24
N ILE A 94 14.56 -4.13 12.66
CA ILE A 94 14.56 -2.85 11.95
C ILE A 94 15.98 -2.32 11.92
N LEU A 95 16.51 -2.06 10.71
CA LEU A 95 17.87 -1.55 10.52
C LEU A 95 18.95 -2.40 11.26
N GLY A 96 18.76 -3.72 11.27
CA GLY A 96 19.68 -4.68 11.92
C GLY A 96 19.52 -4.81 13.43
N ARG A 97 18.57 -4.09 14.06
CA ARG A 97 18.30 -4.18 15.49
C ARG A 97 17.03 -4.98 15.76
N PRO A 98 17.01 -5.87 16.77
CA PRO A 98 15.79 -6.55 17.18
C PRO A 98 14.79 -5.55 17.74
N VAL A 99 13.51 -5.73 17.41
CA VAL A 99 12.41 -4.89 17.88
C VAL A 99 11.97 -5.36 19.26
N GLN A 100 11.99 -4.46 20.24
CA GLN A 100 11.55 -4.75 21.61
C GLN A 100 10.07 -4.45 21.81
N GLN A 101 9.49 -4.95 22.90
CA GLN A 101 8.10 -4.68 23.27
C GLN A 101 7.84 -3.17 23.43
N GLN A 102 8.81 -2.41 23.95
CA GLN A 102 8.70 -0.96 24.11
C GLN A 102 8.61 -0.24 22.76
N ASP A 103 9.38 -0.70 21.76
CA ASP A 103 9.31 -0.18 20.39
C ASP A 103 7.92 -0.42 19.80
N TYR A 104 7.37 -1.63 19.98
CA TYR A 104 6.02 -1.94 19.53
C TYR A 104 4.95 -1.05 20.18
N VAL A 105 5.00 -0.86 21.50
CA VAL A 105 4.04 0.00 22.21
C VAL A 105 4.11 1.45 21.71
N ARG A 106 5.33 1.95 21.46
CA ARG A 106 5.54 3.29 20.88
C ARG A 106 4.98 3.37 19.46
N SER A 107 5.37 2.47 18.58
CA SER A 107 4.95 2.49 17.17
C SER A 107 3.44 2.28 17.03
N SER A 108 2.83 1.41 17.83
CA SER A 108 1.37 1.22 17.88
C SER A 108 0.64 2.52 18.22
N ARG A 109 1.16 3.32 19.15
CA ARG A 109 0.59 4.64 19.48
C ARG A 109 0.76 5.62 18.31
N ILE A 110 1.92 5.65 17.67
CA ILE A 110 2.21 6.53 16.53
C ILE A 110 1.30 6.19 15.35
N VAL A 111 1.20 4.93 14.95
CA VAL A 111 0.39 4.49 13.81
C VAL A 111 -1.10 4.73 14.06
N LYS A 112 -1.61 4.41 15.27
CA LYS A 112 -2.99 4.72 15.62
C LYS A 112 -3.27 6.21 15.62
N LYS A 113 -2.35 7.04 16.14
CA LYS A 113 -2.48 8.51 16.08
C LYS A 113 -2.51 8.98 14.62
N TRP A 114 -1.60 8.48 13.79
CA TRP A 114 -1.53 8.81 12.36
C TRP A 114 -2.85 8.50 11.65
N ALA A 115 -3.38 7.29 11.82
CA ALA A 115 -4.62 6.86 11.17
C ALA A 115 -5.89 7.58 11.68
N THR A 116 -5.89 8.12 12.91
CA THR A 116 -7.12 8.63 13.57
C THR A 116 -7.14 10.13 13.80
N LYS A 117 -5.99 10.74 14.15
CA LYS A 117 -5.87 12.18 14.43
C LYS A 117 -5.27 12.95 13.26
N GLU A 118 -4.45 12.31 12.43
CA GLU A 118 -3.80 12.92 11.27
C GLU A 118 -4.41 12.38 9.97
N ARG A 119 -5.76 12.32 9.94
CA ARG A 119 -6.55 11.60 8.94
C ARG A 119 -6.22 12.02 7.51
N GLU A 120 -6.17 13.31 7.21
CA GLU A 120 -5.83 13.80 5.87
C GLU A 120 -4.44 13.33 5.43
N ARG A 121 -3.44 13.42 6.33
CA ARG A 121 -2.09 12.93 6.07
C ARG A 121 -2.09 11.43 5.78
N ALA A 122 -2.81 10.64 6.58
CA ALA A 122 -2.92 9.21 6.38
C ALA A 122 -3.66 8.83 5.09
N ALA A 123 -4.68 9.59 4.70
CA ALA A 123 -5.43 9.39 3.47
C ALA A 123 -4.59 9.67 2.23
N VAL A 124 -3.79 10.75 2.23
CA VAL A 124 -2.87 11.06 1.13
C VAL A 124 -1.84 9.93 0.94
N ALA A 125 -1.23 9.46 2.04
CA ALA A 125 -0.28 8.35 1.99
C ALA A 125 -0.92 7.08 1.42
N SER A 126 -2.14 6.76 1.87
CA SER A 126 -2.88 5.58 1.46
C SER A 126 -3.37 5.67 0.02
N TRP A 127 -3.71 6.87 -0.45
CA TRP A 127 -4.03 7.11 -1.85
C TRP A 127 -2.83 6.83 -2.74
N HIS A 128 -1.65 7.39 -2.43
CA HIS A 128 -0.45 7.13 -3.23
C HIS A 128 -0.07 5.65 -3.21
N ALA A 129 -0.18 4.99 -2.05
CA ALA A 129 0.05 3.55 -1.93
C ALA A 129 -0.91 2.74 -2.80
N ALA A 130 -2.21 3.03 -2.74
CA ALA A 130 -3.20 2.36 -3.58
C ALA A 130 -2.98 2.64 -5.06
N SER A 131 -2.71 3.89 -5.47
CA SER A 131 -2.42 4.23 -6.87
C SER A 131 -1.20 3.48 -7.40
N LEU A 132 -0.16 3.29 -6.59
CA LEU A 132 0.99 2.46 -6.94
C LEU A 132 0.57 1.03 -7.26
N ILE A 133 -0.18 0.40 -6.34
CA ILE A 133 -0.63 -0.99 -6.49
C ILE A 133 -1.60 -1.09 -7.68
N TYR A 134 -2.47 -0.10 -7.86
CA TYR A 134 -3.45 -0.03 -8.93
C TYR A 134 -2.77 0.04 -10.30
N GLU A 135 -1.81 0.95 -10.48
CA GLU A 135 -1.09 1.11 -11.74
C GLU A 135 -0.30 -0.15 -12.10
N ILE A 136 0.34 -0.79 -11.11
CA ILE A 136 1.06 -2.05 -11.32
C ILE A 136 0.07 -3.18 -11.64
N ALA A 137 -1.03 -3.33 -10.91
CA ALA A 137 -2.05 -4.35 -11.16
C ALA A 137 -2.78 -4.16 -12.50
N ALA A 138 -3.02 -2.91 -12.94
CA ALA A 138 -3.64 -2.61 -14.22
C ALA A 138 -2.81 -3.07 -15.43
N LEU A 139 -1.51 -3.36 -15.25
CA LEU A 139 -0.70 -4.02 -16.26
C LEU A 139 -1.06 -5.51 -16.44
N LYS A 140 -1.83 -6.11 -15.53
CA LYS A 140 -2.20 -7.55 -15.52
C LYS A 140 -3.51 -7.87 -16.25
N GLU A 141 -4.53 -7.01 -16.23
CA GLU A 141 -5.94 -7.45 -16.33
C GLU A 141 -6.75 -7.17 -17.62
N ARG A 142 -6.23 -6.52 -18.66
CA ARG A 142 -7.05 -6.25 -19.87
C ARG A 142 -6.72 -7.18 -21.03
N ASP A 143 -7.59 -8.18 -21.21
CA ASP A 143 -7.47 -9.26 -22.19
C ASP A 143 -8.59 -9.16 -23.25
N GLN A 144 -8.31 -9.09 -24.56
CA GLN A 144 -8.24 -10.30 -25.41
C GLN A 144 -7.26 -10.28 -26.62
N ASP A 145 -6.50 -9.22 -26.91
CA ASP A 145 -5.66 -9.17 -28.15
C ASP A 145 -4.22 -8.63 -28.00
N SER A 146 -3.74 -8.22 -26.80
CA SER A 146 -2.39 -7.62 -26.60
C SER A 146 -1.56 -8.27 -25.45
N LEU A 147 -1.78 -9.55 -25.21
CA LEU A 147 -1.45 -10.28 -23.98
C LEU A 147 0.02 -10.45 -23.60
N SER A 148 0.89 -10.72 -24.57
CA SER A 148 2.29 -11.03 -24.27
C SER A 148 3.02 -9.79 -23.78
N GLU A 149 2.67 -8.62 -24.29
CA GLU A 149 3.35 -7.36 -23.96
C GLU A 149 3.08 -6.94 -22.52
N ARG A 150 1.81 -6.78 -22.12
CA ARG A 150 1.46 -6.27 -20.77
C ARG A 150 1.83 -7.24 -19.65
N ARG A 151 1.68 -8.54 -19.88
CA ARG A 151 2.13 -9.57 -18.92
C ARG A 151 3.65 -9.57 -18.77
N ARG A 152 4.39 -9.38 -19.87
CA ARG A 152 5.85 -9.15 -19.83
C ARG A 152 6.17 -7.84 -19.12
N LEU A 153 5.43 -6.75 -19.35
CA LEU A 153 5.62 -5.47 -18.65
C LEU A 153 5.48 -5.66 -17.14
N PHE A 154 4.35 -6.24 -16.69
CA PHE A 154 4.09 -6.52 -15.29
C PHE A 154 5.23 -7.35 -14.68
N THR A 155 5.50 -8.52 -15.26
CA THR A 155 6.55 -9.44 -14.81
C THR A 155 7.92 -8.74 -14.74
N THR A 156 8.35 -8.12 -15.83
CA THR A 156 9.63 -7.40 -15.93
C THR A 156 9.72 -6.29 -14.87
N THR A 157 8.65 -5.53 -14.69
CA THR A 157 8.62 -4.39 -13.76
C THR A 157 8.82 -4.85 -12.31
N TYR A 158 8.15 -5.92 -11.86
CA TYR A 158 8.28 -6.37 -10.47
C TYR A 158 9.42 -7.37 -10.23
N THR A 159 9.87 -8.17 -11.21
CA THR A 159 10.96 -9.15 -11.00
C THR A 159 12.35 -8.58 -11.25
N ASN A 160 12.51 -7.68 -12.23
CA ASN A 160 13.83 -7.29 -12.73
C ASN A 160 14.38 -6.01 -12.10
N LEU A 161 13.54 -5.21 -11.44
CA LEU A 161 13.92 -3.94 -10.84
C LEU A 161 13.81 -4.01 -9.32
N PHE A 162 14.95 -3.96 -8.63
CA PHE A 162 15.03 -4.21 -7.19
C PHE A 162 14.16 -3.27 -6.33
N HIS A 163 13.91 -2.04 -6.80
CA HIS A 163 13.17 -1.04 -6.04
C HIS A 163 11.65 -1.25 -6.09
N VAL A 164 11.12 -1.84 -7.18
CA VAL A 164 9.66 -2.01 -7.35
C VAL A 164 9.07 -2.96 -6.29
N PRO A 165 9.64 -4.16 -6.02
CA PRO A 165 9.23 -5.01 -4.90
C PRO A 165 9.18 -4.29 -3.56
N TRP A 166 10.16 -3.44 -3.29
CA TRP A 166 10.22 -2.66 -2.06
C TRP A 166 9.12 -1.60 -1.99
N CYS A 167 8.86 -0.90 -3.09
CA CYS A 167 7.76 0.05 -3.20
C CYS A 167 6.39 -0.63 -3.04
N LEU A 168 6.21 -1.84 -3.60
CA LEU A 168 5.00 -2.64 -3.42
C LEU A 168 4.78 -3.06 -1.96
N TYR A 169 5.83 -3.54 -1.30
CA TYR A 169 5.78 -3.86 0.13
C TYR A 169 5.39 -2.64 0.97
N LEU A 170 6.02 -1.49 0.71
CA LEU A 170 5.74 -0.24 1.39
C LEU A 170 4.30 0.23 1.19
N ALA A 171 3.82 0.20 -0.05
CA ALA A 171 2.46 0.57 -0.38
C ALA A 171 1.44 -0.34 0.31
N THR A 172 1.70 -1.65 0.30
CA THR A 172 0.86 -2.67 0.94
C THR A 172 0.74 -2.44 2.44
N LEU A 173 1.87 -2.23 3.13
CA LEU A 173 1.85 -1.90 4.55
C LEU A 173 1.13 -0.59 4.86
N THR A 174 1.26 0.41 3.98
CA THR A 174 0.61 1.71 4.17
C THR A 174 -0.92 1.57 4.09
N ALA A 175 -1.42 0.91 3.04
CA ALA A 175 -2.85 0.65 2.87
C ALA A 175 -3.40 -0.26 3.98
N TRP A 176 -2.69 -1.32 4.35
CA TRP A 176 -3.06 -2.18 5.47
C TRP A 176 -3.15 -1.39 6.79
N ALA A 177 -2.11 -0.64 7.14
CA ALA A 177 -2.05 0.09 8.41
C ALA A 177 -3.16 1.15 8.50
N PHE A 178 -3.48 1.82 7.40
CA PHE A 178 -4.56 2.81 7.35
C PHE A 178 -5.94 2.22 7.67
N HIS A 179 -6.23 1.01 7.17
CA HIS A 179 -7.48 0.30 7.43
C HIS A 179 -7.49 -0.44 8.77
N HIS A 180 -6.32 -0.89 9.25
CA HIS A 180 -6.21 -1.71 10.46
C HIS A 180 -6.12 -0.88 11.74
N ALA A 181 -5.46 0.29 11.72
CA ALA A 181 -5.17 1.09 12.91
C ALA A 181 -6.37 1.92 13.44
N ARG A 182 -7.58 1.36 13.40
CA ARG A 182 -8.83 2.05 13.77
C ARG A 182 -8.96 2.32 15.26
N PRO A 183 -9.79 3.31 15.67
CA PRO A 183 -10.15 3.50 17.06
C PRO A 183 -10.95 2.30 17.59
N LEU A 184 -10.59 1.86 18.80
CA LEU A 184 -11.16 0.70 19.50
C LEU A 184 -12.70 0.72 19.64
N ARG A 185 -13.34 1.91 19.55
CA ARG A 185 -14.79 2.09 19.70
C ARG A 185 -15.63 1.34 18.65
N GLN A 186 -15.13 1.17 17.43
CA GLN A 186 -15.83 0.39 16.39
C GLN A 186 -15.49 -1.11 16.42
N SER A 187 -14.44 -1.51 17.15
CA SER A 187 -14.04 -2.92 17.29
C SER A 187 -15.06 -3.69 18.14
N HIS A 188 -15.60 -3.06 19.19
CA HIS A 188 -16.61 -3.69 20.05
C HIS A 188 -17.96 -3.85 19.33
N GLU A 189 -18.34 -2.86 18.51
CA GLU A 189 -19.56 -2.91 17.66
C GLU A 189 -19.42 -3.89 16.48
N ALA A 190 -18.23 -4.03 15.90
CA ALA A 190 -17.96 -5.01 14.85
C ALA A 190 -17.86 -6.44 15.40
N ALA A 191 -17.25 -6.62 16.58
CA ALA A 191 -17.22 -7.91 17.27
C ALA A 191 -18.61 -8.33 17.74
N THR A 192 -19.44 -7.39 18.22
CA THR A 192 -20.85 -7.66 18.56
C THR A 192 -21.71 -7.90 17.32
N ARG A 193 -21.49 -7.19 16.20
CA ARG A 193 -22.14 -7.51 14.92
C ARG A 193 -21.75 -8.87 14.38
N ALA A 194 -20.46 -9.21 14.39
CA ALA A 194 -19.98 -10.54 13.98
C ALA A 194 -20.53 -11.63 14.89
N HIS A 195 -20.66 -11.37 16.20
CA HIS A 195 -21.30 -12.30 17.13
C HIS A 195 -22.81 -12.42 16.89
N LEU A 196 -23.50 -11.33 16.55
CA LEU A 196 -24.92 -11.36 16.17
C LEU A 196 -25.15 -12.10 14.85
N ASP A 197 -24.30 -11.89 13.83
CA ASP A 197 -24.35 -12.61 12.55
C ASP A 197 -24.15 -14.12 12.75
N ILE A 198 -23.20 -14.50 13.62
CA ILE A 198 -22.98 -15.89 14.00
C ILE A 198 -24.23 -16.47 14.66
N LEU A 199 -24.89 -15.73 15.58
CA LEU A 199 -26.11 -16.18 16.25
C LEU A 199 -27.34 -16.20 15.32
N GLN A 200 -27.41 -15.32 14.31
CA GLN A 200 -28.48 -15.29 13.32
C GLN A 200 -28.35 -16.40 12.25
N ASN A 201 -27.13 -16.89 11.99
CA ASN A 201 -26.88 -18.03 11.10
C ASN A 201 -27.15 -19.40 11.75
N PHE A 202 -27.58 -19.47 13.01
CA PHE A 202 -27.91 -20.72 13.69
C PHE A 202 -29.42 -21.04 13.73
N SER A 203 -30.26 -20.35 12.94
CA SER A 203 -31.72 -20.56 13.00
C SER A 203 -32.43 -20.85 11.68
N GLU A 204 -31.76 -21.31 10.63
CA GLU A 204 -32.45 -21.84 9.44
C GLU A 204 -31.85 -23.19 9.03
N ASP A 205 -32.67 -24.23 9.17
CA ASP A 205 -32.47 -25.60 8.71
C ASP A 205 -32.52 -25.67 7.16
N GLU A 206 -31.78 -26.64 6.61
CA GLU A 206 -31.90 -27.25 5.26
C GLU A 206 -31.49 -26.42 4.02
N ASP A 207 -30.25 -26.59 3.53
CA ASP A 207 -29.96 -27.34 2.29
C ASP A 207 -28.43 -27.51 2.10
N ASP A 208 -28.01 -28.74 1.86
CA ASP A 208 -26.62 -29.18 1.68
C ASP A 208 -26.16 -28.89 0.25
N SER A 209 -25.75 -27.65 0.01
CA SER A 209 -24.90 -27.28 -1.12
C SER A 209 -23.63 -26.64 -0.58
N SER A 210 -22.58 -27.44 -0.46
CA SER A 210 -21.20 -27.01 -0.30
C SER A 210 -20.77 -26.12 -1.48
N ASP A 211 -21.28 -24.89 -1.53
CA ASP A 211 -20.64 -23.80 -2.24
C ASP A 211 -19.35 -23.49 -1.49
N GLU A 212 -18.28 -24.16 -1.89
CA GLU A 212 -16.91 -23.79 -1.56
C GLU A 212 -16.75 -22.33 -1.97
N ILE A 213 -16.90 -21.39 -1.02
CA ILE A 213 -16.73 -19.96 -1.27
C ILE A 213 -15.26 -19.76 -1.62
N VAL A 214 -14.94 -19.86 -2.91
CA VAL A 214 -13.61 -19.57 -3.44
C VAL A 214 -13.33 -18.10 -3.13
N TRP A 215 -12.53 -17.87 -2.09
CA TRP A 215 -12.15 -16.53 -1.67
C TRP A 215 -11.23 -15.91 -2.74
N ASP A 216 -11.81 -15.07 -3.59
CA ASP A 216 -11.09 -14.35 -4.63
C ASP A 216 -10.32 -13.15 -4.05
N ALA A 217 -9.13 -13.45 -3.53
CA ALA A 217 -8.20 -12.47 -2.96
C ALA A 217 -7.79 -11.38 -3.97
N GLN A 218 -7.73 -11.72 -5.26
CA GLN A 218 -7.38 -10.80 -6.35
C GLN A 218 -8.47 -9.74 -6.52
N ARG A 219 -9.72 -10.18 -6.64
CA ARG A 219 -10.88 -9.29 -6.75
C ARG A 219 -11.07 -8.42 -5.51
N GLU A 220 -10.82 -8.95 -4.31
CA GLU A 220 -10.85 -8.15 -3.07
C GLU A 220 -9.78 -7.05 -3.10
N MET A 221 -8.54 -7.39 -3.46
CA MET A 221 -7.45 -6.43 -3.59
C MET A 221 -7.80 -5.32 -4.59
N GLU A 222 -8.27 -5.68 -5.78
CA GLU A 222 -8.60 -4.71 -6.83
C GLU A 222 -9.76 -3.81 -6.44
N ALA A 223 -10.81 -4.37 -5.82
CA ALA A 223 -11.94 -3.60 -5.35
C ALA A 223 -11.53 -2.60 -4.25
N LEU A 224 -10.62 -2.97 -3.35
CA LEU A 224 -10.06 -2.08 -2.34
C LEU A 224 -9.22 -0.98 -2.99
N VAL A 225 -8.25 -1.38 -3.82
CA VAL A 225 -7.27 -0.48 -4.42
C VAL A 225 -7.94 0.50 -5.38
N LYS A 226 -8.93 0.08 -6.17
CA LYS A 226 -9.70 0.94 -7.08
C LYS A 226 -10.55 1.98 -6.34
N GLU A 227 -11.11 1.62 -5.17
CA GLU A 227 -11.84 2.59 -4.33
C GLU A 227 -10.88 3.65 -3.78
N MET A 228 -9.73 3.22 -3.27
CA MET A 228 -8.72 4.11 -2.70
C MET A 228 -8.08 5.00 -3.77
N ALA A 229 -7.72 4.46 -4.94
CA ALA A 229 -6.96 5.14 -6.00
C ALA A 229 -7.79 6.07 -6.91
N SER A 230 -9.02 6.43 -6.53
CA SER A 230 -9.99 7.21 -7.35
C SER A 230 -9.33 8.33 -8.18
N TYR A 231 -9.68 8.41 -9.47
CA TYR A 231 -8.97 9.16 -10.52
C TYR A 231 -9.06 10.70 -10.46
N ASN A 232 -9.81 11.29 -9.53
CA ASN A 232 -10.07 12.74 -9.49
C ASN A 232 -9.01 13.53 -8.71
N GLY A 233 -7.79 12.98 -8.60
CA GLY A 233 -6.68 13.62 -7.91
C GLY A 233 -6.72 13.50 -6.38
N VAL A 234 -5.60 13.85 -5.74
CA VAL A 234 -5.32 13.58 -4.32
C VAL A 234 -6.38 14.17 -3.38
N LYS A 235 -6.89 15.38 -3.64
CA LYS A 235 -7.80 16.08 -2.71
C LYS A 235 -9.16 15.39 -2.61
N ASP A 236 -9.79 15.12 -3.75
CA ASP A 236 -11.10 14.45 -3.80
C ASP A 236 -10.99 12.98 -3.38
N ALA A 237 -9.89 12.34 -3.78
CA ALA A 237 -9.64 10.94 -3.44
C ALA A 237 -9.28 10.74 -1.97
N SER A 238 -8.66 11.72 -1.30
CA SER A 238 -8.41 11.67 0.14
C SER A 238 -9.72 11.65 0.93
N SER A 239 -10.71 12.47 0.56
CA SER A 239 -12.03 12.48 1.21
C SER A 239 -12.76 11.12 1.08
N ARG A 240 -12.70 10.51 -0.11
CA ARG A 240 -13.25 9.17 -0.35
C ARG A 240 -12.50 8.08 0.41
N THR A 241 -11.17 8.11 0.38
CA THR A 241 -10.30 7.18 1.12
C THR A 241 -10.59 7.24 2.63
N LEU A 242 -10.85 8.45 3.16
CA LEU A 242 -11.27 8.64 4.56
C LEU A 242 -12.64 8.03 4.88
N SER A 243 -13.57 8.09 3.92
CA SER A 243 -14.91 7.53 4.07
C SER A 243 -14.93 6.00 3.96
N GLY A 244 -13.99 5.44 3.17
CA GLY A 244 -13.77 4.01 3.00
C GLY A 244 -12.89 3.37 4.09
N GLN A 245 -12.25 4.18 4.94
CA GLN A 245 -11.34 3.71 5.98
C GLN A 245 -12.02 2.65 6.84
N GLY A 246 -11.55 1.41 6.66
CA GLY A 246 -12.05 0.29 7.42
C GLY A 246 -13.37 -0.36 6.95
N ARG A 247 -13.95 0.07 5.84
CA ARG A 247 -15.17 -0.59 5.35
C ARG A 247 -14.87 -1.91 4.64
N LYS A 248 -13.63 -2.08 4.19
CA LYS A 248 -13.15 -3.25 3.44
C LYS A 248 -12.05 -4.00 4.18
N GLY A 249 -12.01 -5.30 3.92
CA GLY A 249 -10.89 -6.17 4.27
C GLY A 249 -9.61 -5.73 3.55
N THR A 250 -8.48 -6.09 4.13
CA THR A 250 -7.14 -5.90 3.52
C THR A 250 -6.44 -7.22 3.30
N HIS A 251 -7.14 -8.34 3.52
CA HIS A 251 -6.55 -9.67 3.51
C HIS A 251 -6.16 -10.06 2.09
N GLY A 252 -7.04 -9.82 1.10
CA GLY A 252 -6.72 -10.08 -0.31
C GLY A 252 -5.50 -9.28 -0.77
N LEU A 253 -5.42 -8.00 -0.40
CA LEU A 253 -4.27 -7.14 -0.70
C LEU A 253 -2.96 -7.71 -0.15
N VAL A 254 -2.94 -8.05 1.15
CA VAL A 254 -1.76 -8.59 1.80
C VAL A 254 -1.37 -9.93 1.20
N TRP A 255 -2.35 -10.81 0.95
CA TRP A 255 -2.12 -12.15 0.39
C TRP A 255 -1.53 -12.08 -1.03
N VAL A 256 -2.17 -11.34 -1.95
CA VAL A 256 -1.72 -11.23 -3.35
C VAL A 256 -0.32 -10.65 -3.43
N VAL A 257 -0.02 -9.60 -2.65
CA VAL A 257 1.30 -8.97 -2.70
C VAL A 257 2.34 -9.85 -2.00
N ALA A 258 2.00 -10.55 -0.91
CA ALA A 258 2.91 -11.50 -0.28
C ALA A 258 3.28 -12.65 -1.23
N ASP A 259 2.30 -13.17 -1.97
CA ASP A 259 2.51 -14.21 -2.98
C ASP A 259 3.41 -13.70 -4.12
N LEU A 260 3.07 -12.54 -4.70
CA LEU A 260 3.87 -11.91 -5.75
C LEU A 260 5.32 -11.67 -5.33
N LEU A 261 5.53 -11.12 -4.14
CA LEU A 261 6.86 -10.82 -3.61
C LEU A 261 7.63 -12.06 -3.16
N SER A 262 6.97 -13.20 -2.95
CA SER A 262 7.65 -14.45 -2.55
C SER A 262 8.54 -15.03 -3.65
N THR A 263 8.25 -14.70 -4.92
CA THR A 263 9.03 -15.10 -6.10
C THR A 263 10.33 -14.30 -6.25
N VAL A 264 10.46 -13.18 -5.54
CA VAL A 264 11.55 -12.23 -5.67
C VAL A 264 12.74 -12.66 -4.80
N ARG A 265 13.93 -12.84 -5.40
CA ARG A 265 15.14 -13.36 -4.73
C ARG A 265 15.89 -12.35 -3.83
N TRP A 266 15.40 -11.12 -3.70
CA TRP A 266 16.09 -10.08 -2.95
C TRP A 266 15.87 -10.24 -1.44
N GLY A 267 16.95 -10.40 -0.67
CA GLY A 267 16.88 -10.66 0.78
C GLY A 267 16.08 -9.64 1.59
N ILE A 268 16.13 -8.36 1.22
CA ILE A 268 15.34 -7.29 1.89
C ILE A 268 13.83 -7.47 1.68
N VAL A 269 13.42 -8.02 0.53
CA VAL A 269 12.02 -8.28 0.19
C VAL A 269 11.51 -9.48 0.97
N HIS A 270 12.32 -10.54 1.14
CA HIS A 270 11.93 -11.72 1.93
C HIS A 270 11.58 -11.40 3.39
N ALA A 271 12.32 -10.47 4.01
CA ALA A 271 11.97 -9.98 5.35
C ALA A 271 10.60 -9.28 5.35
N GLY A 272 10.30 -8.49 4.31
CA GLY A 272 8.99 -7.86 4.13
C GLY A 272 7.87 -8.87 3.86
N VAL A 273 8.11 -9.89 3.04
CA VAL A 273 7.16 -11.00 2.78
C VAL A 273 6.81 -11.72 4.07
N SER A 274 7.80 -11.97 4.94
CA SER A 274 7.56 -12.62 6.24
C SER A 274 6.63 -11.78 7.13
N VAL A 275 6.77 -10.45 7.09
CA VAL A 275 5.84 -9.54 7.77
C VAL A 275 4.45 -9.63 7.16
N LEU A 276 4.32 -9.54 5.83
CA LEU A 276 3.01 -9.62 5.17
C LEU A 276 2.30 -10.95 5.43
N ARG A 277 3.00 -12.08 5.38
CA ARG A 277 2.42 -13.40 5.70
C ARG A 277 1.91 -13.47 7.13
N GLY A 278 2.57 -12.81 8.08
CA GLY A 278 2.10 -12.71 9.46
C GLY A 278 0.83 -11.87 9.64
N LEU A 279 0.46 -11.06 8.64
CA LEU A 279 -0.78 -10.26 8.65
C LEU A 279 -1.99 -11.00 8.06
N VAL A 280 -1.78 -12.13 7.37
CA VAL A 280 -2.85 -12.97 6.84
C VAL A 280 -3.41 -13.85 7.96
N PRO A 281 -4.72 -13.78 8.29
CA PRO A 281 -5.34 -14.65 9.28
C PRO A 281 -5.12 -16.13 8.93
N THR A 282 -4.66 -16.94 9.90
CA THR A 282 -4.40 -18.37 9.72
C THR A 282 -5.62 -19.19 9.28
N ARG A 283 -6.84 -18.72 9.57
CA ARG A 283 -8.09 -19.36 9.13
C ARG A 283 -8.30 -19.35 7.62
N LEU A 284 -7.60 -18.49 6.88
CA LEU A 284 -7.63 -18.40 5.42
C LEU A 284 -6.55 -19.26 4.74
N ILE A 285 -5.61 -19.81 5.51
CA ILE A 285 -4.49 -20.64 5.00
C ILE A 285 -4.92 -22.10 4.93
N ASN A 286 -5.67 -22.59 5.93
CA ASN A 286 -6.12 -23.98 6.02
C ASN A 286 -7.23 -24.35 5.01
N GLN A 287 -7.68 -23.41 4.17
CA GLN A 287 -8.65 -23.69 3.10
C GLN A 287 -7.98 -24.12 1.78
N TYR A 288 -6.64 -24.13 1.73
CA TYR A 288 -5.88 -24.45 0.51
C TYR A 288 -4.87 -25.59 0.69
N GLU A 289 -4.82 -26.24 1.86
CA GLU A 289 -3.91 -27.39 2.11
C GLU A 289 -4.57 -28.77 1.89
N ASP A 290 -5.88 -28.82 1.61
CA ASP A 290 -6.63 -30.07 1.38
C ASP A 290 -7.19 -30.18 -0.05
N SER A 291 -6.36 -29.95 -1.07
CA SER A 291 -6.69 -30.28 -2.47
C SER A 291 -5.49 -30.81 -3.25
#